data_AF-A0A0Q5VV02-F1
#
_entry.id   AF-A0A0Q5VV02-F1
#
_cell.length_a   1.000
_cell.length_b   1.000
_cell.length_c   1.000
_cell.angle_alpha   90.00
_cell.angle_beta   90.00
_cell.angle_gamma   90.00
#
_symmetry.space_group_name_H-M   'P 1'
#
loop_
_entity.id
_entity.type
_entity.pdbx_description
1 polymer ?
#
loop_
_entity_poly.entity_id
_entity_poly.type
_entity_poly.pdbx_seq_one_letter_code
_entity_poly.pdbx_strand_id
1 'polypeptide(L)' 'MQQLPVTSRIITAVFFNPEDGQLHLRLKNGEERRFTGVAEADVQAMIEAPSPGQHYIDHIRTKFPRLAA' A
#
# COMPACT_ATOMS: atom_id res chain seq x y z
N MET A 1 -3.99 8.38 -9.92
CA MET A 1 -3.02 7.41 -9.34
C MET A 1 -1.60 7.96 -9.42
N GLN A 2 -0.95 8.14 -8.28
CA GLN A 2 0.40 8.64 -8.13
C GLN A 2 1.31 7.52 -7.59
N GLN A 3 2.53 7.41 -8.13
CA GLN A 3 3.51 6.47 -7.59
C GLN A 3 4.25 7.10 -6.42
N LEU A 4 4.28 6.41 -5.28
CA LEU A 4 4.98 6.86 -4.08
C LEU A 4 6.29 6.07 -3.91
N PRO A 5 7.40 6.74 -3.59
CA PRO A 5 8.65 6.06 -3.30
C PRO A 5 8.51 5.24 -2.01
N VAL A 6 8.99 3.99 -2.05
CA VAL A 6 8.98 3.10 -0.88
C VAL A 6 10.33 2.38 -0.80
N THR A 7 10.85 2.22 0.41
CA THR A 7 12.02 1.38 0.67
C THR A 7 11.58 0.17 1.49
N SER A 8 11.33 -0.95 0.83
CA SER A 8 10.84 -2.18 1.48
C SER A 8 11.48 -3.42 0.87
N ARG A 9 11.61 -4.49 1.66
CA ARG A 9 12.10 -5.78 1.19
C ARG A 9 11.05 -6.55 0.38
N ILE A 10 9.76 -6.28 0.62
CA ILE A 10 8.64 -7.05 0.04
C ILE A 10 7.78 -6.22 -0.90
N ILE A 11 7.73 -4.89 -0.74
CA ILE A 11 6.99 -3.97 -1.62
C ILE A 11 7.98 -3.34 -2.59
N THR A 12 7.73 -3.46 -3.89
CA THR A 12 8.57 -2.90 -4.95
C THR A 12 8.03 -1.59 -5.49
N ALA A 13 6.71 -1.40 -5.48
CA ALA A 13 6.08 -0.15 -5.86
C ALA A 13 4.77 0.07 -5.10
N VAL A 14 4.48 1.34 -4.81
CA VAL A 14 3.24 1.80 -4.20
C VAL A 14 2.61 2.81 -5.14
N PHE A 15 1.34 2.63 -5.46
CA PHE A 15 0.53 3.58 -6.20
C PHE A 15 -0.69 3.92 -5.35
N PHE A 16 -0.96 5.21 -5.18
CA PHE A 16 -2.09 5.67 -4.39
C PHE A 16 -2.94 6.65 -5.19
N ASN A 17 -4.25 6.63 -4.96
CA ASN A 17 -5.18 7.57 -5.52
C ASN A 17 -6.00 8.22 -4.39
N PRO A 18 -5.75 9.50 -4.06
CA PRO A 18 -6.43 10.16 -2.95
C PRO A 18 -7.91 10.43 -3.24
N GLU A 19 -8.32 10.52 -4.52
CA GLU A 19 -9.70 10.83 -4.91
C GLU A 19 -10.71 9.72 -4.55
N ASP A 20 -10.27 8.46 -4.60
CA ASP A 20 -11.12 7.28 -4.34
C ASP A 20 -10.56 6.35 -3.25
N GLY A 21 -9.47 6.77 -2.59
CA GLY A 21 -8.78 6.01 -1.55
C GLY A 21 -8.24 4.67 -2.03
N GLN A 22 -7.94 4.54 -3.34
CA GLN A 22 -7.38 3.31 -3.88
C GLN A 22 -5.87 3.21 -3.65
N LEU A 23 -5.45 2.14 -2.99
CA LEU A 23 -4.05 1.78 -2.81
C LEU A 23 -3.72 0.54 -3.62
N HIS A 24 -2.72 0.64 -4.48
CA HIS A 24 -2.21 -0.45 -5.29
C HIS A 24 -0.73 -0.70 -4.97
N LEU A 25 -0.44 -1.93 -4.55
CA LEU A 25 0.89 -2.37 -4.15
C LEU A 25 1.39 -3.43 -5.13
N ARG A 26 2.65 -3.30 -5.53
CA ARG A 26 3.40 -4.36 -6.20
C ARG A 26 4.34 -5.01 -5.20
N LEU A 27 4.24 -6.32 -5.09
CA LEU A 27 5.10 -7.11 -4.23
C LEU A 27 6.29 -7.68 -5.03
N LYS A 28 7.38 -7.97 -4.32
CA LYS A 28 8.61 -8.50 -4.91
C LYS A 28 8.43 -9.89 -5.54
N ASN A 29 7.43 -10.65 -5.10
CA ASN A 29 7.06 -11.93 -5.67
C ASN A 29 6.22 -11.81 -6.97
N GLY A 30 5.98 -10.59 -7.47
CA GLY A 30 5.18 -10.33 -8.66
C GLY A 30 3.68 -10.21 -8.38
N GLU A 31 3.22 -10.43 -7.14
CA GLU A 31 1.82 -10.23 -6.80
C GLU A 31 1.46 -8.74 -6.74
N GLU A 32 0.26 -8.43 -7.23
CA GLU A 32 -0.36 -7.13 -7.08
C GLU A 32 -1.48 -7.20 -6.04
N ARG A 33 -1.59 -6.15 -5.22
CA ARG A 33 -2.63 -6.02 -4.19
C ARG A 33 -3.29 -4.67 -4.31
N ARG A 34 -4.61 -4.66 -4.40
CA ARG A 34 -5.43 -3.46 -4.49
C ARG A 34 -6.36 -3.37 -3.29
N PHE A 35 -6.45 -2.19 -2.71
CA PHE A 35 -7.30 -1.87 -1.57
C PHE A 35 -8.09 -0.60 -1.88
N THR A 36 -9.20 -0.41 -1.18
CA THR A 36 -10.04 0.79 -1.27
C THR A 36 -10.38 1.30 0.12
N GLY A 37 -10.77 2.57 0.22
CA GLY A 37 -11.06 3.25 1.48
C GLY A 37 -9.82 3.54 2.32
N VAL A 38 -8.63 3.54 1.71
CA VAL A 38 -7.37 3.87 2.39
C VAL A 38 -7.20 5.39 2.40
N ALA A 39 -7.01 5.97 3.57
CA ALA A 39 -6.72 7.40 3.68
C ALA A 39 -5.27 7.69 3.30
N GLU A 40 -5.01 8.90 2.78
CA GLU A 40 -3.65 9.34 2.45
C GLU A 40 -2.71 9.25 3.65
N ALA A 41 -3.20 9.60 4.85
CA ALA A 41 -2.44 9.50 6.09
C ALA A 41 -1.98 8.07 6.41
N ASP A 42 -2.80 7.04 6.14
CA ASP A 42 -2.41 5.63 6.34
C ASP A 42 -1.33 5.21 5.34
N VAL A 43 -1.43 5.67 4.09
CA VAL A 43 -0.41 5.39 3.07
C VAL A 43 0.89 6.08 3.40
N GLN A 44 0.83 7.34 3.85
CA GLN A 44 2.01 8.11 4.26
C GLN A 44 2.69 7.47 5.47
N ALA A 45 1.92 7.09 6.49
CA ALA A 45 2.43 6.36 7.65
C ALA A 45 3.10 5.03 7.25
N MET A 46 2.56 4.34 6.24
CA MET A 46 3.16 3.11 5.71
C MET A 46 4.51 3.38 5.03
N ILE A 47 4.63 4.37 4.14
CA ILE A 47 5.87 4.63 3.41
C ILE A 47 6.97 5.24 4.30
N GLU A 48 6.59 6.00 5.34
CA GLU A 48 7.51 6.60 6.31
C GLU A 48 7.90 5.63 7.44
N ALA A 49 7.19 4.51 7.59
CA ALA A 49 7.49 3.52 8.61
C ALA A 49 8.92 2.96 8.44
N PRO A 50 9.61 2.61 9.54
CA PRO A 50 10.92 1.95 9.49
C PRO A 50 10.92 0.64 8.68
N SER A 51 9.76 -0.02 8.57
CA SER A 51 9.54 -1.18 7.73
C SER A 51 8.18 -1.07 7.02
N PRO A 52 8.12 -0.47 5.82
CA PRO A 52 6.87 -0.29 5.09
C PRO A 52 6.16 -1.60 4.77
N GLY A 53 6.95 -2.66 4.52
CA GLY A 53 6.43 -4.00 4.31
C GLY A 53 5.71 -4.59 5.52
N GLN A 54 6.28 -4.42 6.71
CA GLN A 54 5.66 -4.88 7.95
C GLN A 54 4.42 -4.04 8.28
N HIS A 55 4.51 -2.71 8.14
CA HIS A 55 3.38 -1.81 8.32
C HIS A 55 2.20 -2.18 7.40
N TYR A 56 2.48 -2.49 6.13
CA TYR A 56 1.48 -3.02 5.21
C TYR A 56 0.79 -4.29 5.74
N ILE A 57 1.55 -5.26 6.25
CA ILE A 57 0.99 -6.53 6.74
C ILE A 57 0.08 -6.29 7.96
N ASP A 58 0.51 -5.44 8.88
CA ASP A 58 -0.14 -5.27 10.18
C ASP A 58 -1.30 -4.27 10.14
N HIS A 59 -1.16 -3.19 9.35
CA HIS A 59 -2.08 -2.05 9.37
C HIS A 59 -2.89 -1.90 8.09
N ILE A 60 -2.41 -2.36 6.94
CA ILE A 60 -3.13 -2.18 5.68
C ILE A 60 -3.90 -3.45 5.29
N ARG A 61 -3.18 -4.58 5.16
CA ARG A 61 -3.68 -5.85 4.66
C ARG A 61 -4.87 -6.40 5.47
N THR A 62 -4.87 -6.15 6.78
CA THR A 62 -5.88 -6.64 7.73
C THR A 62 -7.05 -5.69 7.92
N LYS A 63 -6.84 -4.38 7.70
CA LYS A 63 -7.84 -3.34 8.01
C LYS A 63 -8.67 -2.91 6.82
N PHE A 64 -8.09 -2.89 5.62
CA PHE A 64 -8.78 -2.37 4.45
C PHE A 64 -9.31 -3.50 3.56
N PRO A 65 -10.50 -3.31 2.97
CA PRO A 65 -11.06 -4.27 2.04
C PRO A 65 -10.17 -4.37 0.80
N ARG A 66 -9.85 -5.60 0.41
CA ARG A 66 -9.14 -5.89 -0.83
C ARG A 66 -10.11 -5.79 -2.00
N LEU A 67 -9.76 -5.01 -3.01
CA LEU A 67 -10.41 -5.08 -4.31
C LEU A 67 -9.91 -6.35 -5.01
N ALA A 68 -10.83 -7.29 -5.25
CA ALA A 68 -10.53 -8.45 -6.10
C ALA A 68 -10.14 -7.96 -7.50
N ALA A 69 -9.16 -8.62 -8.10
CA ALA A 69 -8.86 -8.44 -9.51
C ALA A 69 -9.99 -9.00 -10.38
#